data_AF-A0A2E3QMS2-F1
#
_entry.id   AF-A0A2E3QMS2-F1
#
_cell.length_a   1.000
_cell.length_b   1.000
_cell.length_c   1.000
_cell.angle_alpha   90.00
_cell.angle_beta   90.00
_cell.angle_gamma   90.00
#
_symmetry.space_group_name_H-M   'P 1'
#
loop_
_entity.id
_entity.type
_entity.pdbx_description
1 polymer ?
#
loop_
_entity_poly.entity_id
_entity_poly.type
_entity_poly.pdbx_seq_one_letter_code
_entity_poly.pdbx_strand_id
1 'polypeptide(L)'
;MKLEVILERYPYRFVQFGKLKNGYPDFRIQKMNFITWRYNDMYLLDSQAQLDCCLEDHEYVKWLDPDPEVAAYPRKSDTCKSPYLS
;
A
#
# COMPACT_ATOMS: atom_id res chain seq x y z
N MET A 1 -19.29 12.50 -3.05
CA MET A 1 -18.48 11.86 -1.99
C MET A 1 -17.26 12.73 -1.76
N LYS A 2 -16.91 13.01 -0.50
CA LYS A 2 -15.74 13.82 -0.16
C LYS A 2 -14.56 12.88 0.02
N LEU A 3 -13.46 13.15 -0.68
CA LEU A 3 -12.19 12.46 -0.47
C LEU A 3 -11.48 13.14 0.70
N GLU A 4 -11.27 12.39 1.78
CA GLU A 4 -10.53 12.87 2.95
C GLU A 4 -9.13 12.26 2.94
N VAL A 5 -8.12 13.11 3.07
CA VAL A 5 -6.73 12.68 3.08
C VAL A 5 -6.35 12.46 4.54
N ILE A 6 -6.00 11.22 4.87
CA ILE A 6 -5.67 10.81 6.25
C ILE A 6 -4.21 11.14 6.54
N LEU A 7 -3.33 10.73 5.63
CA LEU A 7 -1.89 10.92 5.75
C LEU A 7 -1.25 10.99 4.35
N GLU A 8 -0.31 11.90 4.17
CA GLU A 8 0.53 11.97 2.98
C GLU A 8 1.98 11.66 3.34
N ARG A 9 2.55 10.65 2.66
CA ARG A 9 3.94 10.21 2.82
C ARG A 9 4.50 9.90 1.44
N TYR A 10 5.12 10.90 0.83
CA TYR A 10 5.68 10.76 -0.52
C TYR A 10 6.51 9.46 -0.66
N PRO A 11 6.24 8.60 -1.66
CA PRO A 11 5.37 8.76 -2.84
C PRO A 11 3.90 8.31 -2.67
N TYR A 12 3.49 7.91 -1.47
CA TYR A 12 2.16 7.38 -1.17
C TYR A 12 1.26 8.40 -0.43
N ARG A 13 -0.05 8.23 -0.55
CA ARG A 13 -1.04 8.91 0.30
C ARG A 13 -2.19 7.99 0.65
N PHE A 14 -2.72 8.17 1.84
CA PHE A 14 -3.84 7.41 2.37
C PHE A 14 -5.09 8.28 2.31
N VAL A 15 -6.12 7.76 1.66
CA VAL A 15 -7.38 8.48 1.45
C VAL A 15 -8.57 7.67 1.92
N GLN A 16 -9.55 8.35 2.47
CA GLN A 16 -10.85 7.79 2.80
C GLN A 16 -11.88 8.28 1.77
N PHE A 17 -12.51 7.36 1.05
CA PHE A 17 -13.50 7.64 0.02
C PHE A 17 -14.92 7.36 0.51
N GLY A 18 -15.37 8.14 1.50
CA GLY A 18 -16.72 8.00 2.05
C GLY A 18 -16.96 6.63 2.68
N LYS A 19 -18.14 6.05 2.41
CA LYS A 19 -18.58 4.76 2.97
C LYS A 19 -19.02 3.83 1.85
N LEU A 20 -18.61 2.56 1.95
CA LEU A 20 -19.11 1.49 1.11
C LEU A 20 -20.58 1.19 1.42
N LYS A 21 -21.24 0.48 0.50
CA LYS A 21 -22.64 0.04 0.63
C LYS A 21 -22.86 -0.88 1.83
N ASN A 22 -21.80 -1.52 2.34
CA ASN A 22 -21.79 -2.36 3.53
C ASN A 22 -21.74 -1.55 4.85
N GLY A 23 -21.67 -0.20 4.78
CA GLY A 23 -21.64 0.69 5.93
C GLY A 23 -20.23 1.02 6.46
N TYR A 24 -19.20 0.33 5.99
CA TYR A 24 -17.81 0.55 6.39
C TYR A 24 -17.15 1.67 5.57
N PRO A 25 -16.17 2.40 6.16
CA PRO A 25 -15.40 3.39 5.42
C PRO A 25 -14.59 2.75 4.28
N ASP A 26 -14.54 3.43 3.13
CA ASP A 26 -13.68 3.04 2.00
C ASP A 26 -12.28 3.62 2.21
N PHE A 27 -11.28 2.78 2.41
CA PHE A 27 -9.90 3.21 2.58
C PHE A 27 -9.07 2.81 1.37
N ARG A 28 -8.31 3.76 0.81
CA ARG A 28 -7.48 3.53 -0.38
C ARG A 28 -6.08 4.10 -0.20
N ILE A 29 -5.12 3.40 -0.78
CA ILE A 29 -3.75 3.89 -0.92
C ILE A 29 -3.61 4.41 -2.35
N GLN A 30 -3.15 5.65 -2.50
CA GLN A 30 -2.79 6.20 -3.79
C GLN A 30 -1.29 6.39 -3.90
N LYS A 31 -0.71 6.08 -5.06
CA LYS A 31 0.70 6.28 -5.38
C LYS A 31 0.85 7.39 -6.41
N MET A 32 1.84 8.24 -6.23
CA MET A 32 2.20 9.27 -7.21
C MET A 32 2.67 8.61 -8.50
N ASN A 33 2.02 8.91 -9.61
CA ASN A 33 2.49 8.55 -10.94
C ASN A 33 3.42 9.63 -11.48
N PHE A 34 4.67 9.28 -11.74
CA PHE A 34 5.70 10.21 -12.23
C PHE A 34 5.50 10.66 -13.68
N ILE A 35 4.75 9.90 -14.48
CA ILE A 35 4.46 10.23 -15.88
C ILE A 35 3.33 11.27 -15.93
N THR A 36 2.24 11.01 -15.21
CA THR A 36 1.05 11.89 -15.25
C THR A 36 1.04 12.96 -14.17
N TRP A 37 1.99 12.92 -13.22
CA TRP A 37 2.07 13.78 -12.03
C TRP A 37 0.77 13.82 -11.22
N ARG A 38 0.07 12.68 -11.18
CA ARG A 38 -1.20 12.52 -10.46
C ARG A 38 -1.14 11.30 -9.56
N TYR A 39 -1.88 11.36 -8.45
CA TYR A 39 -2.09 10.21 -7.58
C TYR A 39 -3.12 9.27 -8.20
N ASN A 40 -2.71 8.01 -8.37
CA ASN A 40 -3.59 6.93 -8.83
C ASN A 40 -3.86 5.97 -7.69
N ASP A 41 -5.06 5.39 -7.66
CA ASP A 41 -5.44 4.34 -6.71
C ASP A 41 -4.54 3.11 -6.94
N MET A 42 -3.72 2.79 -5.94
CA MET A 42 -2.78 1.66 -5.95
C MET A 42 -3.43 0.42 -5.34
N TYR A 43 -4.07 0.57 -4.19
CA TYR A 43 -4.62 -0.54 -3.43
C TYR A 43 -5.88 -0.13 -2.64
N LEU A 44 -6.87 -1.01 -2.60
CA LEU A 44 -8.11 -0.87 -1.83
C LEU A 44 -7.97 -1.66 -0.53
N LEU A 45 -8.05 -0.98 0.60
CA LEU A 45 -7.94 -1.59 1.93
C LEU A 45 -9.30 -2.14 2.35
N ASP A 46 -9.31 -3.37 2.84
CA ASP A 46 -10.57 -4.08 3.16
C ASP A 46 -11.00 -3.90 4.63
N SER A 47 -10.11 -3.37 5.46
CA SER A 47 -10.39 -3.13 6.89
C SER A 47 -9.59 -1.96 7.47
N GLN A 48 -10.08 -1.41 8.58
CA GLN A 48 -9.37 -0.37 9.34
C GLN A 48 -8.03 -0.88 9.91
N ALA A 49 -7.97 -2.14 10.35
CA ALA A 49 -6.71 -2.72 10.84
C ALA A 49 -5.61 -2.71 9.77
N GLN A 50 -5.96 -2.92 8.50
CA GLN A 50 -4.99 -2.85 7.40
C GLN A 50 -4.49 -1.42 7.18
N LEU A 51 -5.35 -0.41 7.37
CA LEU A 51 -4.95 1.00 7.37
C LEU A 51 -3.96 1.28 8.50
N ASP A 52 -4.25 0.85 9.73
CA ASP A 52 -3.40 1.09 10.89
C ASP A 52 -1.98 0.51 10.66
N CYS A 53 -1.89 -0.74 10.16
CA CYS A 53 -0.61 -1.34 9.78
C CYS A 53 0.17 -0.52 8.75
N CYS A 54 -0.50 0.03 7.74
CA CYS A 54 0.14 0.85 6.71
C CYS A 54 0.61 2.22 7.22
N LEU A 55 -0.09 2.77 8.22
CA LEU A 55 0.27 4.05 8.85
C LEU A 55 1.49 3.87 9.76
N GLU A 56 1.56 2.76 10.48
CA GLU A 56 2.65 2.42 11.39
C GLU A 56 3.92 1.99 10.63
N ASP A 57 3.79 1.10 9.64
CA ASP A 57 4.91 0.51 8.91
C ASP A 57 4.90 0.85 7.41
N HIS A 58 5.94 1.56 6.97
CA HIS A 58 6.15 1.91 5.57
C HIS A 58 6.57 0.70 4.70
N GLU A 59 7.21 -0.31 5.28
CA GLU A 59 7.62 -1.52 4.56
C GLU A 59 6.41 -2.36 4.15
N TYR A 60 5.38 -2.40 5.00
CA TYR A 60 4.11 -3.04 4.67
C TYR A 60 3.44 -2.40 3.44
N VAL A 61 3.53 -1.07 3.30
CA VAL A 61 3.02 -0.36 2.11
C VAL A 61 3.76 -0.77 0.84
N LYS A 62 5.09 -0.96 0.92
CA LYS A 62 5.89 -1.44 -0.22
C LYS A 62 5.51 -2.87 -0.62
N TRP A 63 5.21 -3.71 0.36
CA TRP A 63 4.76 -5.08 0.09
C TRP A 63 3.43 -5.14 -0.68
N LEU A 64 2.54 -4.17 -0.45
CA LEU A 64 1.27 -4.01 -1.18
C LEU A 64 1.43 -3.38 -2.57
N ASP A 65 2.55 -2.72 -2.85
CA ASP A 65 2.81 -2.06 -4.12
C ASP A 65 3.07 -3.12 -5.21
N PRO A 66 2.25 -3.19 -6.28
CA PRO A 66 2.46 -4.17 -7.34
C PRO A 66 3.67 -3.86 -8.23
N ASP A 67 4.29 -2.68 -8.05
CA ASP A 67 5.46 -2.25 -8.81
C ASP A 67 6.70 -3.11 -8.51
N PRO A 68 7.28 -3.80 -9.51
CA PRO A 68 8.43 -4.68 -9.31
C PRO A 68 9.68 -3.96 -8.80
N GLU A 69 9.80 -2.64 -9.01
CA GLU A 69 10.92 -1.84 -8.49
C GLU A 69 10.76 -1.49 -7.00
N VAL A 70 9.53 -1.58 -6.46
CA VAL A 70 9.21 -1.29 -5.06
C VAL A 70 8.98 -2.58 -4.29
N ALA A 71 9.89 -3.55 -4.41
CA ALA A 71 9.82 -4.75 -3.60
C ALA A 71 10.36 -4.49 -2.18
N ALA A 72 9.56 -4.77 -1.14
CA ALA A 72 10.06 -4.85 0.24
C ALA A 72 11.22 -5.87 0.36
N TYR A 73 11.21 -6.90 -0.48
CA TYR A 73 12.27 -7.91 -0.59
C TYR A 73 12.85 -7.91 -2.01
N PRO A 74 13.87 -7.07 -2.31
CA PRO A 74 14.44 -6.95 -3.65
C PRO A 74 15.15 -8.24 -4.11
N ARG A 75 15.54 -9.11 -3.18
CA ARG A 75 15.95 -10.48 -3.50
C ARG A 75 14.72 -11.36 -3.64
N LYS A 76 14.10 -11.34 -4.83
CA LYS A 76 13.24 -12.45 -5.28
C LYS A 76 14.13 -13.67 -5.55
N SER A 77 14.59 -14.32 -4.50
CA SER A 77 15.18 -15.64 -4.59
C SER A 77 14.22 -16.62 -3.96
N ASP A 78 13.51 -17.41 -4.77
CA ASP A 78 12.71 -18.56 -4.31
C ASP A 78 13.60 -19.74 -3.85
N THR A 79 14.87 -19.48 -3.55
CA THR A 79 15.85 -20.47 -3.13
C THR A 79 16.04 -20.40 -1.62
N CYS A 80 15.33 -21.27 -0.91
CA CYS A 80 15.63 -21.55 0.48
C CYS A 80 16.88 -22.47 0.52
N LYS A 81 18.05 -21.90 0.83
CA LYS A 81 19.26 -22.71 1.08
C LYS A 81 19.30 -23.09 2.55
N SER A 82 19.11 -24.37 2.84
CA SER A 82 19.27 -24.90 4.19
C SER A 82 20.71 -24.67 4.67
N PRO A 83 20.94 -24.10 5.87
CA PRO A 83 22.28 -23.91 6.41
C PRO A 83 22.99 -25.22 6.76
N TYR A 84 22.29 -26.36 6.68
CA TYR A 84 22.79 -27.69 7.03
C TYR A 84 23.21 -28.54 5.83
N LEU A 85 23.08 -28.02 4.61
CA LEU A 85 23.53 -28.71 3.40
C LEU A 85 24.72 -27.96 2.81
N SER A 86 25.92 -28.44 3.15
CA SER A 86 27.19 -28.14 2.49
C SER A 86 27.43 -29.07 1.31
#